data_AF-A0A920J238-F1
#
_entry.id   AF-A0A920J238-F1
#
_cell.length_a   1.000
_cell.length_b   1.000
_cell.length_c   1.000
_cell.angle_alpha   90.00
_cell.angle_beta   90.00
_cell.angle_gamma   90.00
#
_symmetry.space_group_name_H-M   'P 1'
#
loop_
_entity.id
_entity.type
_entity.pdbx_description
1 polymer ?
#
loop_
_entity_poly.entity_id
_entity_poly.type
_entity_poly.pdbx_seq_one_letter_code
_entity_poly.pdbx_strand_id
1 'polypeptide(L)'
;MIKGKQGRFRQNLLGKRVDYSGRSVIVVGPTFKLPQCGLPKKKALELFKPFVFGKLQQLEMASTIKLAKKWLKGKIQKFGIFWVKL
;
A
#
# COMPACT_ATOMS: atom_id res chain seq x y z
N MET A 1 6.32 34.25 9.96
CA MET A 1 5.74 33.41 8.89
C MET A 1 6.72 32.36 8.32
N ILE A 2 7.99 32.71 8.04
CA ILE A 2 8.97 31.77 7.46
C ILE A 2 9.72 30.96 8.53
N LYS A 3 10.08 31.57 9.66
CA LYS A 3 10.83 30.97 10.78
C LYS A 3 9.91 30.34 11.83
N GLY A 4 10.44 29.38 12.60
CA GLY A 4 9.73 28.69 13.68
C GLY A 4 9.36 27.23 13.36
N LYS A 5 8.95 26.45 14.37
CA LYS A 5 8.57 25.03 14.21
C LYS A 5 7.35 24.85 13.29
N GLN A 6 6.40 25.79 13.33
CA GLN A 6 5.24 25.84 12.44
C GLN A 6 5.47 26.73 11.20
N GLY A 7 6.70 27.19 10.96
CA GLY A 7 7.03 28.00 9.79
C GLY A 7 6.96 27.19 8.49
N ARG A 8 6.69 27.87 7.37
CA ARG A 8 6.58 27.26 6.03
C ARG A 8 7.77 26.37 5.65
N PHE A 9 8.99 26.74 6.09
CA PHE A 9 10.20 25.97 5.79
C PHE A 9 10.17 24.58 6.43
N ARG A 10 9.81 24.51 7.72
CA ARG A 10 9.79 23.24 8.46
C ARG A 10 8.55 22.39 8.20
N GLN A 11 7.40 23.01 7.92
CA GLN A 11 6.16 22.28 7.66
C GLN A 11 6.03 21.76 6.23
N ASN A 12 6.54 22.50 5.23
CA ASN A 12 6.24 22.19 3.83
C ASN A 12 7.47 21.92 2.97
N LEU A 13 8.65 22.45 3.32
CA LEU A 13 9.86 22.29 2.50
C LEU A 13 10.78 21.15 2.99
N LEU A 14 10.80 20.84 4.29
CA LEU A 14 11.62 19.74 4.84
C LEU A 14 10.97 18.35 4.75
N GLY A 15 9.65 18.26 4.59
CA GLY A 15 8.96 16.99 4.48
C GLY A 15 7.47 17.16 4.31
N LYS A 16 6.89 16.51 3.29
CA LYS A 16 5.45 16.49 3.04
C LYS A 16 4.90 15.09 3.29
N ARG A 17 3.60 15.02 3.50
CA ARG A 17 2.88 13.74 3.50
C ARG A 17 2.85 13.20 2.07
N VAL A 18 3.07 11.91 1.94
CA VAL A 18 3.19 11.23 0.64
C VAL A 18 2.08 10.20 0.53
N ASP A 19 1.41 10.19 -0.62
CA ASP A 19 0.41 9.16 -0.96
C ASP A 19 1.08 7.81 -1.20
N TYR A 20 0.31 6.72 -1.13
CA TYR A 20 0.84 5.35 -1.22
C TYR A 20 1.92 5.04 -0.18
N SER A 21 1.79 5.61 1.02
CA SER A 21 2.65 5.33 2.17
C SER A 21 1.91 4.51 3.24
N GLY A 22 2.66 3.71 4.00
CA GLY A 22 2.13 2.83 5.03
C GLY A 22 3.04 2.77 6.25
N ARG A 23 2.45 2.47 7.41
CA ARG A 23 3.16 2.24 8.68
C ARG A 23 2.62 0.97 9.33
N SER A 24 3.49 0.17 9.93
CA SER A 24 3.13 -1.04 10.67
C SER A 24 4.23 -1.40 11.68
N VAL A 25 3.91 -2.33 12.58
CA VAL A 25 4.86 -2.87 13.56
C VAL A 25 5.73 -3.92 12.87
N ILE A 26 7.02 -3.92 13.18
CA ILE A 26 7.97 -4.88 12.63
C ILE A 26 8.01 -6.10 13.56
N VAL A 27 7.98 -7.30 12.96
CA VAL A 27 8.06 -8.59 13.67
C VAL A 27 9.19 -9.41 13.02
N VAL A 28 9.90 -10.19 13.84
CA VAL A 28 10.99 -11.05 13.39
C VAL A 28 10.43 -12.15 12.47
N GLY A 29 11.03 -12.28 11.27
CA GLY A 29 10.66 -13.30 10.29
C GLY A 29 11.87 -14.18 9.92
N PRO A 30 12.14 -15.27 10.67
CA PRO A 30 13.37 -16.05 10.53
C PRO A 30 13.49 -16.82 9.21
N THR A 31 12.39 -16.97 8.46
CA THR A 31 12.34 -17.73 7.20
C THR A 31 12.59 -16.90 5.94
N PHE A 32 12.73 -15.58 6.07
CA PHE A 32 12.90 -14.69 4.91
C PHE A 32 14.35 -14.67 4.42
N LYS A 33 14.53 -14.57 3.10
CA LYS A 33 15.84 -14.27 2.51
C LYS A 33 16.17 -12.78 2.68
N LEU A 34 17.44 -12.41 2.60
CA LEU A 34 17.91 -11.02 2.74
C LEU A 34 17.13 -9.97 1.90
N PRO A 35 16.77 -10.21 0.62
CA PRO A 35 16.03 -9.22 -0.18
C PRO A 35 14.51 -9.24 0.04
N GLN A 36 13.99 -10.06 0.95
CA GLN A 36 12.55 -10.26 1.12
C GLN A 36 12.05 -9.58 2.40
N CYS A 37 10.82 -9.05 2.34
CA CYS A 37 10.11 -8.57 3.51
C CYS A 37 8.66 -9.06 3.52
N GLY A 38 8.13 -9.29 4.72
CA GLY A 38 6.72 -9.61 4.92
C GLY A 38 5.87 -8.35 4.95
N LEU A 39 4.90 -8.24 4.02
CA LEU A 39 3.93 -7.15 4.01
C LEU A 39 2.54 -7.67 4.40
N PRO A 40 1.85 -7.03 5.35
CA PRO A 40 0.47 -7.37 5.67
C PRO A 40 -0.42 -7.18 4.45
N LYS A 41 -1.20 -8.22 4.09
CA LYS A 41 -2.01 -8.23 2.86
C LYS A 41 -2.97 -7.03 2.77
N LYS A 42 -3.61 -6.66 3.88
CA LYS A 42 -4.51 -5.49 3.94
C LYS A 42 -3.77 -4.19 3.57
N LYS A 43 -2.56 -4.00 4.09
CA LYS A 43 -1.72 -2.83 3.80
C LYS A 43 -1.19 -2.84 2.38
N ALA A 44 -0.67 -3.96 1.90
CA ALA A 44 -0.21 -4.10 0.52
C ALA A 44 -1.33 -3.73 -0.47
N LEU A 45 -2.55 -4.23 -0.21
CA LEU A 45 -3.70 -3.95 -1.06
C LEU A 45 -4.09 -2.47 -1.11
N GLU A 46 -3.92 -1.73 -0.01
CA GLU A 46 -4.13 -0.27 0.01
C GLU A 46 -3.07 0.49 -0.78
N LEU A 47 -1.80 0.09 -0.62
CA LEU A 47 -0.66 0.72 -1.30
C LEU A 47 -0.70 0.48 -2.81
N PHE A 48 -1.13 -0.71 -3.24
CA PHE A 48 -1.12 -1.13 -4.65
C PHE A 48 -2.48 -1.05 -5.35
N LYS A 49 -3.50 -0.38 -4.78
CA LYS A 49 -4.84 -0.24 -5.39
C LYS A 49 -4.84 0.07 -6.90
N PRO A 50 -4.12 1.09 -7.41
CA PRO A 50 -4.17 1.41 -8.84
C PRO A 50 -3.65 0.26 -9.71
N PHE A 51 -2.55 -0.38 -9.30
CA PHE A 51 -1.96 -1.51 -10.01
C PHE A 51 -2.87 -2.73 -10.01
N VAL A 52 -3.50 -3.02 -8.88
CA VAL A 52 -4.44 -4.15 -8.75
C VAL A 52 -5.67 -3.93 -9.63
N PHE A 53 -6.22 -2.72 -9.70
CA PHE A 53 -7.35 -2.43 -10.57
C PHE A 53 -6.99 -2.56 -12.06
N GLY A 54 -5.83 -2.07 -12.47
CA GLY A 54 -5.34 -2.25 -13.83
C GLY A 54 -5.21 -3.73 -14.20
N LYS A 55 -4.64 -4.55 -13.29
CA LYS A 55 -4.49 -5.99 -13.51
C LYS A 55 -5.83 -6.74 -13.56
N LEU A 56 -6.81 -6.35 -12.74
CA LEU A 56 -8.15 -6.95 -12.77
C LEU A 56 -8.89 -6.66 -14.07
N GLN A 57 -8.66 -5.50 -14.68
CA GLN A 57 -9.23 -5.14 -15.97
C GLN A 57 -8.56 -5.91 -17.11
N GLN A 58 -7.23 -6.04 -17.08
CA GLN A 58 -6.47 -6.86 -18.05
C GLN A 58 -6.88 -8.34 -18.05
N LEU A 59 -7.24 -8.87 -16.88
CA LEU A 59 -7.68 -10.25 -16.70
C LEU A 59 -9.19 -10.44 -16.91
N GLU A 60 -9.89 -9.40 -17.37
CA GLU A 60 -11.35 -9.37 -17.62
C GLU A 60 -12.22 -9.76 -16.42
N MET A 61 -11.64 -9.79 -15.20
CA MET A 61 -12.36 -10.11 -13.96
C MET A 61 -13.27 -8.98 -13.50
N ALA A 62 -13.01 -7.74 -13.95
CA ALA A 62 -13.85 -6.59 -13.70
C ALA A 62 -13.84 -5.64 -14.89
N SER A 63 -15.01 -5.37 -15.46
CA SER A 63 -15.17 -4.45 -16.60
C SER A 63 -14.98 -2.98 -16.22
N THR A 64 -15.18 -2.61 -14.95
CA THR A 64 -15.00 -1.22 -14.49
C THR A 64 -14.32 -1.15 -13.13
N ILE A 65 -13.67 -0.01 -12.85
CA ILE A 65 -13.01 0.27 -11.56
C ILE A 65 -14.00 0.15 -10.38
N LYS A 66 -15.27 0.52 -10.58
CA LYS A 66 -16.31 0.40 -9.55
C LYS A 66 -16.59 -1.06 -9.18
N LEU A 67 -16.71 -1.93 -10.17
CA LEU A 67 -16.88 -3.37 -9.95
C LEU A 67 -15.62 -3.99 -9.33
N ALA A 68 -14.43 -3.60 -9.79
CA ALA A 68 -13.16 -4.04 -9.22
C ALA A 68 -13.05 -3.71 -7.73
N LYS A 69 -13.44 -2.50 -7.32
CA LYS A 69 -13.49 -2.09 -5.90
C LYS A 69 -14.45 -2.96 -5.08
N LYS A 70 -15.66 -3.23 -5.60
CA LYS A 70 -16.66 -4.08 -4.93
C LYS A 70 -16.16 -5.51 -4.77
N TRP A 71 -15.54 -6.06 -5.83
CA TRP A 71 -14.97 -7.40 -5.85
C TRP A 71 -13.82 -7.56 -4.85
N LEU A 72 -12.93 -6.56 -4.79
CA LEU A 72 -11.83 -6.55 -3.83
C LEU A 72 -12.32 -6.56 -2.39
N LYS A 73 -13.35 -5.75 -2.07
CA LYS A 73 -13.89 -5.63 -0.71
C LYS A 73 -14.39 -6.96 -0.15
N GLY A 74 -14.97 -7.83 -0.99
CA GLY A 74 -15.45 -9.16 -0.60
C GLY A 74 -14.35 -10.20 -0.34
N LYS A 75 -13.17 -10.07 -0.95
CA LYS A 75 -12.10 -11.09 -0.87
C LYS A 75 -11.03 -10.84 0.21
N ILE A 76 -11.08 -9.70 0.91
CA ILE A 76 -10.05 -9.29 1.88
C ILE A 76 -9.93 -10.24 3.09
N GLN A 77 -10.93 -11.08 3.38
CA GLN A 77 -10.96 -11.91 4.59
C GLN A 77 -10.25 -13.28 4.47
N LYS A 78 -9.90 -13.77 3.27
CA LYS A 78 -9.57 -15.20 3.08
C LYS A 78 -8.08 -15.59 3.00
N PHE A 79 -7.12 -14.68 3.10
CA PHE A 79 -5.74 -15.04 2.71
C PHE A 79 -4.65 -14.36 3.55
N GLY A 80 -3.70 -15.19 3.98
CA GLY A 80 -2.44 -14.83 4.61
C GLY A 80 -1.49 -14.03 3.72
N ILE A 81 -0.35 -13.72 4.32
CA ILE A 81 0.77 -12.84 3.92
C ILE A 81 0.91 -12.64 2.40
N PHE A 82 1.00 -11.38 1.96
CA PHE A 82 1.22 -11.03 0.56
C PHE A 82 2.74 -11.00 0.30
N TRP A 83 3.20 -11.85 -0.60
CA TRP A 83 4.59 -11.88 -1.03
C TRP A 83 4.78 -10.90 -2.17
N VAL A 84 5.52 -9.82 -1.92
CA VAL A 84 6.04 -8.98 -2.99
C VAL A 84 7.41 -9.55 -3.34
N LYS A 85 7.56 -10.05 -4.57
CA LYS A 85 8.88 -10.27 -5.15
C LYS A 85 9.29 -8.90 -5.69
N LEU A 86 10.12 -8.18 -4.92
CA LEU A 86 10.83 -6.99 -5.41
C LEU A 86 11.82 -7.41 -6.50
#